data_AF-A0A926BM80-F1
#
_entry.id   AF-A0A926BM80-F1
#
_cell.length_a   1.000
_cell.length_b   1.000
_cell.length_c   1.000
_cell.angle_alpha   90.00
_cell.angle_beta   90.00
_cell.angle_gamma   90.00
#
_symmetry.space_group_name_H-M   'P 1'
#
loop_
_entity.id
_entity.type
_entity.pdbx_description
1 polymer ?
#
loop_
_entity_poly.entity_id
_entity_poly.type
_entity_poly.pdbx_seq_one_letter_code
_entity_poly.pdbx_strand_id
1 'polypeptide(L)'
;MSSEGNSGFRRFLPGLDWTALIADRKIKDAMDAGEFDDLKGKGEPLKIENDPFTPPEVRAAHRLLKNANALPQWLQMEKDIEREKA
;
A
#
# COMPACT_ATOMS: atom_id res chain seq x y z
N MET A 1 20.39 -12.24 17.62
CA MET A 1 20.26 -13.44 16.78
C MET A 1 19.58 -13.06 15.47
N SER A 2 20.23 -13.42 14.37
CA SER A 2 19.73 -13.62 13.01
C SER A 2 19.12 -12.44 12.24
N SER A 3 19.99 -11.61 11.67
CA SER A 3 19.73 -10.96 10.37
C SER A 3 21.00 -10.94 9.49
N GLU A 4 21.66 -12.08 9.34
CA GLU A 4 22.70 -12.26 8.33
C GLU A 4 22.15 -13.17 7.23
N GLY A 5 21.77 -12.59 6.10
CA GLY A 5 21.22 -13.38 5.01
C GLY A 5 20.85 -12.54 3.81
N ASN A 6 21.79 -11.73 3.28
CA ASN A 6 21.68 -11.24 1.90
C ASN A 6 22.93 -10.55 1.30
N SER A 7 24.05 -10.51 2.02
CA SER A 7 25.23 -9.70 1.64
C SER A 7 26.12 -10.30 0.53
N GLY A 8 25.92 -11.56 0.14
CA GLY A 8 26.77 -12.25 -0.84
C GLY A 8 26.38 -12.07 -2.31
N PHE A 9 25.07 -12.05 -2.62
CA PHE A 9 24.57 -12.14 -4.00
C PHE A 9 24.46 -10.79 -4.73
N ARG A 10 24.34 -9.66 -4.00
CA ARG A 10 24.36 -8.31 -4.59
C ARG A 10 25.66 -8.00 -5.35
N ARG A 11 26.71 -8.81 -5.15
CA ARG A 11 28.02 -8.66 -5.81
C ARG A 11 28.07 -9.23 -7.24
N PHE A 12 27.15 -10.11 -7.61
CA PHE A 12 27.29 -10.91 -8.84
C PHE A 12 26.51 -10.37 -10.05
N LEU A 13 25.47 -9.55 -9.86
CA LEU A 13 24.72 -8.92 -10.95
C LEU A 13 24.38 -7.45 -10.61
N PRO A 14 25.14 -6.46 -11.11
CA PRO A 14 24.86 -5.06 -10.86
C PRO A 14 23.52 -4.64 -11.52
N GLY A 15 22.70 -3.91 -10.77
CA GLY A 15 21.41 -3.39 -11.25
C GLY A 15 20.23 -4.36 -11.17
N LEU A 16 20.43 -5.59 -10.70
CA LEU A 16 19.37 -6.58 -10.52
C LEU A 16 19.09 -6.83 -9.04
N ASP A 17 17.86 -6.55 -8.59
CA ASP A 17 17.41 -6.97 -7.26
C ASP A 17 17.01 -8.46 -7.30
N TRP A 18 17.99 -9.32 -7.08
CA TRP A 18 17.80 -10.76 -7.04
C TRP A 18 16.81 -11.20 -5.94
N THR A 19 16.69 -10.46 -4.84
CA THR A 19 15.69 -10.75 -3.81
C THR A 19 14.27 -10.47 -4.27
N ALA A 20 14.08 -9.40 -5.05
CA ALA A 20 12.80 -9.12 -5.69
C ALA A 20 12.43 -10.25 -6.66
N LEU A 21 13.37 -10.75 -7.47
CA LEU A 21 13.11 -11.87 -8.39
C LEU A 21 12.67 -13.15 -7.66
N ILE A 22 13.33 -13.49 -6.55
CA ILE A 22 12.96 -14.65 -5.74
C ILE A 22 11.60 -14.42 -5.07
N ALA A 23 11.34 -13.23 -4.54
CA ALA A 23 10.08 -12.87 -3.91
C ALA A 23 8.93 -12.97 -4.92
N ASP A 24 9.07 -12.36 -6.11
CA ASP A 24 8.06 -12.41 -7.18
C ASP A 24 7.73 -13.84 -7.58
N ARG A 25 8.75 -14.71 -7.69
CA ARG A 25 8.52 -16.11 -8.03
C ARG A 25 7.70 -16.82 -6.94
N LYS A 26 8.09 -16.65 -5.68
CA LYS A 26 7.38 -17.26 -4.55
C LYS A 26 5.95 -16.75 -4.41
N ILE A 27 5.73 -15.45 -4.63
CA ILE A 27 4.38 -14.86 -4.60
C ILE A 27 3.51 -15.50 -5.68
N LYS A 28 4.01 -15.63 -6.91
CA LYS A 28 3.28 -16.29 -8.01
C LYS A 28 2.95 -17.74 -7.69
N ASP A 29 3.91 -18.52 -7.23
CA ASP A 29 3.68 -19.93 -6.89
C ASP A 29 2.60 -20.07 -5.79
N ALA A 30 2.60 -19.20 -4.78
CA ALA A 30 1.58 -19.16 -3.73
C ALA A 30 0.19 -18.70 -4.24
N MET A 31 0.15 -17.79 -5.22
CA MET A 31 -1.10 -17.41 -5.90
C MET A 31 -1.70 -18.58 -6.67
N ASP A 32 -0.88 -19.30 -7.45
CA ASP A 32 -1.33 -20.46 -8.23
C ASP A 32 -1.80 -21.61 -7.33
N ALA A 33 -1.19 -21.77 -6.16
CA ALA A 33 -1.60 -22.73 -5.15
C ALA A 33 -2.86 -22.33 -4.36
N GLY A 34 -3.40 -21.13 -4.57
CA GLY A 34 -4.57 -20.62 -3.85
C GLY A 34 -4.29 -20.26 -2.39
N GLU A 35 -3.03 -20.08 -1.98
CA GLU A 35 -2.68 -19.77 -0.58
C GLU A 35 -3.22 -18.41 -0.13
N PHE A 36 -3.57 -17.53 -1.06
CA PHE A 36 -4.21 -16.24 -0.79
C PHE A 36 -5.75 -16.27 -0.86
N ASP A 37 -6.36 -17.45 -1.09
CA ASP A 37 -7.81 -17.52 -1.32
C ASP A 37 -8.68 -17.42 -0.08
N ASP A 38 -8.14 -17.71 1.11
CA ASP A 38 -8.87 -17.61 2.38
C ASP A 38 -8.09 -16.79 3.41
N LEU A 39 -7.52 -15.67 2.95
CA LEU A 39 -6.86 -14.74 3.86
C LEU A 39 -7.88 -14.11 4.80
N LYS A 40 -7.49 -14.00 6.06
CA LYS A 40 -8.25 -13.25 7.07
C LYS A 40 -8.48 -11.81 6.59
N GLY A 41 -9.75 -11.42 6.45
CA GLY A 41 -10.15 -10.11 5.95
C GLY A 41 -10.28 -10.01 4.43
N LYS A 42 -10.24 -11.13 3.68
CA LYS A 42 -10.51 -11.13 2.23
C LYS A 42 -11.93 -10.61 1.96
N GLY A 43 -12.02 -9.57 1.13
CA GLY A 43 -13.28 -8.91 0.79
C GLY A 43 -13.78 -7.88 1.82
N GLU A 44 -13.14 -7.78 2.98
CA GLU A 44 -13.44 -6.73 3.96
C GLU A 44 -12.68 -5.44 3.62
N PRO A 45 -13.24 -4.26 3.94
CA PRO A 45 -12.52 -2.99 3.82
C PRO A 45 -11.22 -3.02 4.63
N LEU A 46 -10.10 -2.68 3.98
CA LEU A 46 -8.80 -2.58 4.65
C LEU A 46 -8.84 -1.51 5.74
N LYS A 47 -8.48 -1.89 6.98
CA LYS A 47 -8.36 -0.95 8.10
C LYS A 47 -7.02 -0.20 8.05
N ILE A 48 -6.95 0.84 7.24
CA ILE A 48 -5.74 1.68 7.11
C ILE A 48 -5.70 2.70 8.25
N GLU A 49 -5.33 2.27 9.46
CA GLU A 49 -5.18 3.16 10.62
C GLU A 49 -3.85 3.91 10.65
N ASN A 50 -2.82 3.29 10.05
CA ASN A 50 -1.51 3.87 9.92
C ASN A 50 -1.42 4.55 8.56
N ASP A 51 -1.22 5.86 8.57
CA ASP A 51 -0.72 6.61 7.42
C ASP A 51 0.81 6.63 7.52
N PRO A 52 1.53 5.59 7.04
CA PRO A 52 3.00 5.51 7.17
C PRO A 52 3.71 6.66 6.46
N PHE A 53 3.06 7.24 5.45
CA PHE A 53 3.56 8.36 4.67
C PHE A 53 3.18 9.74 5.25
N THR A 54 2.43 9.78 6.35
CA THR A 54 2.07 11.03 7.04
C THR A 54 2.96 11.24 8.26
N PRO A 55 3.67 12.38 8.36
CA PRO A 55 4.49 12.70 9.53
C PRO A 55 3.67 12.64 10.82
N PRO A 56 4.22 12.11 11.94
CA PRO A 56 3.49 11.89 13.19
C PRO A 56 2.66 13.09 13.67
N GLU A 57 3.23 14.29 13.55
CA GLU A 57 2.65 15.57 13.97
C GLU A 57 1.35 15.94 13.24
N VAL A 58 1.17 15.49 11.99
CA VAL A 58 -0.01 15.82 11.17
C VAL A 58 -0.99 14.66 11.03
N ARG A 59 -0.69 13.46 11.55
CA ARG A 59 -1.59 12.29 11.47
C ARG A 59 -2.95 12.55 12.10
N ALA A 60 -3.00 13.23 13.24
CA ALA A 60 -4.27 13.51 13.93
C ALA A 60 -5.16 14.43 13.08
N ALA A 61 -4.60 15.51 12.53
CA ALA A 61 -5.31 16.42 11.64
C ALA A 61 -5.78 15.72 10.36
N HIS A 62 -4.92 14.89 9.75
CA HIS A 62 -5.24 14.14 8.55
C HIS A 62 -6.38 13.13 8.78
N ARG A 63 -6.36 12.41 9.92
CA ARG A 63 -7.45 11.50 10.31
C ARG A 63 -8.77 12.24 10.54
N LEU A 64 -8.74 13.39 11.21
CA LEU A 64 -9.94 14.20 11.43
C LEU A 64 -10.58 14.63 10.11
N LEU A 65 -9.79 15.12 9.16
CA LEU A 65 -10.28 15.54 7.85
C LEU A 65 -10.85 14.37 7.04
N LYS A 66 -10.15 13.22 7.02
CA LYS A 66 -10.64 11.98 6.40
C LYS A 66 -11.98 11.54 6.99
N ASN A 67 -12.10 11.55 8.32
CA ASN A 67 -13.31 11.10 9.01
C ASN A 67 -14.48 12.08 8.85
N ALA A 68 -14.21 13.38 8.74
CA ALA A 68 -15.24 14.40 8.53
C ALA A 68 -15.84 14.38 7.11
N ASN A 69 -15.35 13.50 6.22
CA ASN A 69 -15.68 13.47 4.80
C ASN A 69 -15.54 14.86 4.12
N ALA A 70 -14.63 15.68 4.68
CA ALA A 70 -14.45 17.05 4.27
C ALA A 70 -13.55 17.06 3.03
N LEU A 71 -14.16 17.30 1.87
CA LEU A 71 -13.42 17.45 0.63
C LEU A 71 -12.65 18.78 0.65
N PRO A 72 -11.37 18.78 0.25
CA PRO A 72 -10.68 20.02 -0.07
C PRO A 72 -11.46 20.83 -1.11
N GLN A 73 -11.36 22.17 -1.05
CA GLN A 73 -12.18 23.07 -1.87
C GLN A 73 -12.10 22.77 -3.37
N TRP A 74 -10.91 22.44 -3.89
CA TRP A 74 -10.73 22.14 -5.31
C TRP A 74 -11.50 20.87 -5.75
N LEU A 75 -11.53 19.84 -4.92
CA LEU A 75 -12.30 18.61 -5.17
C LEU A 75 -13.81 18.85 -5.04
N GLN A 76 -14.22 19.75 -4.15
CA GLN A 76 -15.61 20.17 -4.04
C GLN A 76 -16.06 20.90 -5.31
N MET A 77 -15.25 21.84 -5.80
CA MET A 77 -15.50 22.57 -7.04
C MET A 77 -15.60 21.64 -8.25
N GLU A 78 -14.72 20.63 -8.35
CA GLU A 78 -14.78 19.64 -9.42
C GLU A 78 -16.11 18.87 -9.43
N LYS A 79 -16.56 18.39 -8.27
CA LYS A 79 -17.87 17.72 -8.14
C LYS A 79 -19.05 18.62 -8.48
N ASP A 80 -18.96 19.91 -8.17
CA ASP A 80 -20.02 20.86 -8.48
C ASP A 80 -20.11 21.09 -9.99
N ILE A 81 -18.95 21.23 -10.66
CA ILE A 81 -18.87 21.33 -12.13
C ILE A 81 -19.41 20.08 -12.82
N GLU A 82 -19.10 18.88 -12.32
CA GLU A 82 -19.64 17.63 -12.87
C GLU A 82 -21.15 17.53 -12.73
N ARG A 83 -21.71 17.97 -11.61
CA ARG A 83 -23.17 17.98 -11.38
C ARG A 83 -23.91 18.96 -12.28
N GLU A 84 -23.33 20.12 -12.57
CA GLU A 84 -23.92 21.10 -13.48
C GLU A 84 -23.91 20.66 -14.95
N LYS A 85 -23.03 19.71 -15.31
CA LYS A 85 -22.92 19.18 -16.67
C LYS A 85 -23.84 18.00 -16.98
N ALA A 86 -24.49 17.43 -15.96
CA ALA A 86 -25.40 16.28 -16.07
C ALA A 86 -26.85 16.73 -16.26
#